data_AF-A0A6V7H5L7-F1
#
_entry.id   AF-A0A6V7H5L7-F1
#
_cell.length_a   1.000
_cell.length_b   1.000
_cell.length_c   1.000
_cell.angle_alpha   90.00
_cell.angle_beta   90.00
_cell.angle_gamma   90.00
#
_symmetry.space_group_name_H-M   'P 1'
#
loop_
_entity.id
_entity.type
_entity.pdbx_description
1 polymer ?
#
loop_
_entity_poly.entity_id
_entity_poly.type
_entity_poly.pdbx_seq_one_letter_code
_entity_poly.pdbx_strand_id
1 'polypeptide(L)'
;MRIKYKNKNETFTEDRLISKEPIDQFKAWFDEACNTPQIFEPNAMFLATATKDGIPSVRPVLLKGYGRDGFKFYTNYESRKGHELVRIEGKAEKTSAEDSDCYFQSRPYSSQIGSSASKQSIVIAKFWQGQSDRLHDRIRFRRAKSNENIDNVLVHQGDNGWVYERLSP
;
A
#
# COMPACT_ATOMS: atom_id res chain seq x y z
N MET A 1 -2.44 11.34 -19.81
CA MET A 1 -2.44 12.77 -19.38
C MET A 1 -2.15 12.79 -17.89
N ARG A 2 -1.17 13.58 -17.41
CA ARG A 2 -0.81 13.65 -15.98
C ARG A 2 -1.85 14.50 -15.24
N ILE A 3 -2.37 14.02 -14.10
CA ILE A 3 -3.23 14.83 -13.22
C ILE A 3 -2.43 16.07 -12.79
N LYS A 4 -3.07 17.24 -12.79
CA LYS A 4 -2.41 18.49 -12.38
C LYS A 4 -1.99 18.41 -10.92
N TYR A 5 -0.82 18.95 -10.61
CA TYR A 5 -0.37 19.08 -9.23
C TYR A 5 -1.17 20.13 -8.47
N LYS A 6 -1.28 19.89 -7.16
CA LYS A 6 -1.96 20.80 -6.24
C LYS A 6 -1.11 22.04 -6.01
N ASN A 7 -1.77 23.14 -5.67
CA ASN A 7 -1.11 24.41 -5.39
C ASN A 7 -0.81 24.56 -3.89
N LYS A 8 0.01 25.54 -3.52
CA LYS A 8 0.42 25.81 -2.13
C LYS A 8 -0.76 25.98 -1.15
N ASN A 9 -1.92 26.40 -1.61
CA ASN A 9 -3.12 26.53 -0.75
C ASN A 9 -3.79 25.18 -0.44
N GLU A 10 -3.29 24.10 -1.03
CA GLU A 10 -3.79 22.75 -0.91
C GLU A 10 -2.76 21.79 -0.30
N THR A 11 -1.75 22.31 0.42
CA THR A 11 -0.74 21.49 1.11
C THR A 11 -1.37 20.38 1.94
N PHE A 12 -0.83 19.18 1.87
CA PHE A 12 -1.26 18.04 2.68
C PHE A 12 -0.40 17.93 3.94
N THR A 13 -0.78 18.72 4.93
CA THR A 13 -0.22 18.70 6.28
C THR A 13 -0.92 17.68 7.17
N GLU A 14 -0.36 17.44 8.35
CA GLU A 14 -0.82 16.50 9.37
C GLU A 14 -2.27 16.74 9.81
N ASP A 15 -2.70 18.01 9.85
CA ASP A 15 -4.08 18.42 10.16
C ASP A 15 -5.10 18.05 9.06
N ARG A 16 -4.62 17.73 7.86
CA ARG A 16 -5.46 17.33 6.72
C ARG A 16 -5.52 15.82 6.53
N LEU A 17 -4.92 15.05 7.44
CA LEU A 17 -5.18 13.62 7.54
C LEU A 17 -6.66 13.39 7.86
N ILE A 18 -7.31 12.57 7.04
CA ILE A 18 -8.70 12.14 7.24
C ILE A 18 -8.75 11.13 8.39
N SER A 19 -7.69 10.34 8.57
CA SER A 19 -7.54 9.41 9.68
C SER A 19 -6.11 9.39 10.22
N LYS A 20 -5.98 9.16 11.53
CA LYS A 20 -4.72 8.89 12.21
C LYS A 20 -4.39 7.38 12.25
N GLU A 21 -5.18 6.56 11.56
CA GLU A 21 -4.92 5.16 11.27
C GLU A 21 -4.59 5.01 9.76
N PRO A 22 -3.47 4.37 9.39
CA PRO A 22 -3.00 4.34 8.00
C PRO A 22 -3.91 3.59 7.02
N ILE A 23 -4.59 2.52 7.42
CA ILE A 23 -5.51 1.78 6.53
C ILE A 23 -6.77 2.61 6.29
N ASP A 24 -7.29 3.30 7.31
CA ASP A 24 -8.43 4.20 7.14
C ASP A 24 -8.06 5.43 6.29
N GLN A 25 -6.83 5.96 6.45
CA GLN A 25 -6.32 7.02 5.59
C GLN A 25 -6.16 6.54 4.14
N PHE A 26 -5.67 5.31 3.94
CA PHE A 26 -5.61 4.68 2.62
C PHE A 26 -7.01 4.53 2.02
N LYS A 27 -7.98 4.03 2.79
CA LYS A 27 -9.37 3.86 2.35
C LYS A 27 -9.93 5.17 1.80
N ALA A 28 -9.76 6.27 2.53
CA ALA A 28 -10.28 7.57 2.11
C ALA A 28 -9.70 8.02 0.75
N TRP A 29 -8.39 7.85 0.54
CA TRP A 29 -7.74 8.17 -0.74
C TRP A 29 -8.07 7.17 -1.86
N PHE A 30 -8.24 5.90 -1.51
CA PHE A 30 -8.64 4.86 -2.45
C PHE A 30 -10.07 5.09 -2.95
N ASP A 31 -10.98 5.51 -2.06
CA ASP A 31 -12.35 5.89 -2.41
C ASP A 31 -12.35 7.13 -3.31
N GLU A 32 -11.52 8.15 -3.04
CA GLU A 32 -11.34 9.31 -3.94
C GLU A 32 -10.84 8.87 -5.33
N ALA A 33 -9.86 7.96 -5.38
CA ALA A 33 -9.33 7.44 -6.63
C ALA A 33 -10.38 6.64 -7.44
N CYS A 34 -11.18 5.80 -6.77
CA CYS A 34 -12.29 5.07 -7.39
C CYS A 34 -13.36 5.99 -7.99
N ASN A 35 -13.57 7.16 -7.38
CA ASN A 35 -14.55 8.15 -7.84
C ASN A 35 -13.99 9.16 -8.85
N THR A 36 -12.70 9.03 -9.22
CA THR A 36 -12.04 9.92 -10.19
C THR A 36 -12.10 9.32 -11.60
N PRO A 37 -12.87 9.88 -12.55
CA PRO A 37 -13.10 9.26 -13.86
C PRO A 37 -11.82 9.06 -14.71
N GLN A 38 -10.76 9.80 -14.42
CA GLN A 38 -9.48 9.69 -15.15
C GLN A 38 -8.61 8.52 -14.65
N ILE A 39 -9.00 7.85 -13.55
CA ILE A 39 -8.28 6.72 -12.97
C ILE A 39 -9.03 5.43 -13.32
N PHE A 40 -8.47 4.67 -14.26
CA PHE A 40 -9.12 3.45 -14.77
C PHE A 40 -8.99 2.26 -13.82
N GLU A 41 -7.81 2.03 -13.26
CA GLU A 41 -7.52 0.91 -12.36
C GLU A 41 -6.93 1.42 -11.03
N PRO A 42 -7.75 2.00 -10.12
CA PRO A 42 -7.28 2.54 -8.85
C PRO A 42 -6.67 1.47 -7.93
N ASN A 43 -7.04 0.20 -8.13
CA ASN A 43 -6.48 -0.94 -7.42
C ASN A 43 -5.19 -1.48 -8.02
N ALA A 44 -4.68 -0.92 -9.12
CA ALA A 44 -3.35 -1.29 -9.62
C ALA A 44 -2.27 -0.74 -8.69
N MET A 45 -1.36 -1.61 -8.26
CA MET A 45 -0.23 -1.25 -7.41
C MET A 45 1.06 -1.91 -7.90
N PHE A 46 2.19 -1.23 -7.70
CA PHE A 46 3.49 -1.82 -7.92
C PHE A 46 3.97 -2.53 -6.67
N LEU A 47 4.61 -3.66 -6.88
CA LEU A 47 5.04 -4.48 -5.78
C LEU A 47 6.45 -5.00 -6.00
N ALA A 48 7.32 -4.54 -5.09
CA ALA A 48 8.74 -4.80 -5.08
C ALA A 48 9.05 -6.00 -4.16
N THR A 49 9.97 -6.84 -4.61
CA THR A 49 10.56 -7.93 -3.84
C THR A 49 12.06 -7.97 -4.05
N ALA A 50 12.78 -8.72 -3.21
CA ALA A 50 14.19 -8.96 -3.40
C ALA A 50 14.55 -10.42 -3.09
N THR A 51 15.59 -10.93 -3.76
CA THR A 51 16.21 -12.21 -3.37
C THR A 51 16.91 -12.08 -2.01
N LYS A 52 17.34 -13.20 -1.43
CA LYS A 52 18.15 -13.21 -0.20
C LYS A 52 19.46 -12.44 -0.34
N ASP A 53 20.00 -12.40 -1.55
CA ASP A 53 21.22 -11.67 -1.89
C ASP A 53 20.95 -10.18 -2.18
N GLY A 54 19.73 -9.70 -1.89
CA GLY A 54 19.35 -8.30 -2.05
C GLY A 54 19.11 -7.86 -3.49
N ILE A 55 18.85 -8.79 -4.42
CA ILE A 55 18.59 -8.46 -5.83
C ILE A 55 17.11 -8.10 -6.00
N PRO A 56 16.76 -6.81 -6.23
CA PRO A 56 15.38 -6.37 -6.24
C PRO A 56 14.68 -6.66 -7.58
N SER A 57 13.36 -6.70 -7.53
CA SER A 57 12.50 -6.81 -8.70
C SER A 57 11.14 -6.16 -8.44
N VAL A 58 10.53 -5.54 -9.46
CA VAL A 58 9.26 -4.80 -9.33
C VAL A 58 8.34 -5.12 -10.50
N ARG A 59 7.02 -5.16 -10.25
CA ARG A 59 6.00 -5.40 -11.28
C ARG A 59 4.60 -5.00 -10.78
N PRO A 60 3.65 -4.69 -11.67
CA PRO A 60 2.28 -4.37 -11.29
C PRO A 60 1.52 -5.61 -10.79
N VAL A 61 0.60 -5.39 -9.86
CA VAL A 61 -0.44 -6.33 -9.39
C VAL A 61 -1.72 -5.56 -9.12
N LEU A 62 -2.80 -6.29 -8.91
CA LEU A 62 -4.08 -5.72 -8.49
C LEU A 62 -4.31 -5.99 -7.00
N LEU A 63 -4.60 -4.94 -6.25
CA LEU A 63 -5.16 -5.01 -4.91
C LEU A 63 -6.56 -5.65 -4.98
N LYS A 64 -6.79 -6.65 -4.11
CA LYS A 64 -8.01 -7.45 -4.05
C LYS A 64 -8.73 -7.38 -2.71
N GLY A 65 -8.11 -6.76 -1.71
CA GLY A 65 -8.73 -6.43 -0.44
C GLY A 65 -7.74 -5.68 0.44
N TYR A 66 -8.25 -5.01 1.46
CA TYR A 66 -7.43 -4.37 2.47
C TYR A 66 -8.20 -4.31 3.79
N GLY A 67 -7.50 -4.19 4.90
CA GLY A 67 -8.07 -4.12 6.23
C GLY A 67 -6.99 -3.96 7.28
N ARG A 68 -7.33 -4.17 8.56
CA ARG A 68 -6.38 -4.06 9.68
C ARG A 68 -5.19 -5.01 9.55
N ASP A 69 -5.40 -6.16 8.89
CA ASP A 69 -4.37 -7.17 8.62
C ASP A 69 -3.47 -6.81 7.43
N GLY A 70 -3.70 -5.66 6.79
CA GLY A 70 -2.92 -5.16 5.67
C GLY A 70 -3.63 -5.30 4.33
N PHE A 71 -2.84 -5.50 3.28
CA PHE A 71 -3.29 -5.48 1.89
C PHE A 71 -3.24 -6.87 1.27
N LYS A 72 -4.32 -7.27 0.60
CA LYS A 72 -4.49 -8.58 -0.04
C LYS A 72 -4.40 -8.45 -1.55
N PHE A 73 -3.67 -9.36 -2.17
CA PHE A 73 -3.61 -9.57 -3.62
C PHE A 73 -3.38 -11.07 -3.85
N TYR A 74 -3.65 -11.55 -5.07
CA TYR A 74 -3.56 -12.97 -5.44
C TYR A 74 -2.79 -13.14 -6.74
N THR A 75 -2.11 -14.30 -6.88
CA THR A 75 -1.03 -14.55 -7.85
C THR A 75 -0.70 -16.12 -7.78
N ASN A 76 0.30 -16.75 -8.47
CA ASN A 76 1.10 -18.08 -8.58
C ASN A 76 2.42 -18.53 -7.74
N TYR A 77 2.45 -19.39 -6.67
CA TYR A 77 3.52 -19.47 -5.60
C TYR A 77 4.91 -19.73 -6.17
N GLU A 78 4.96 -20.39 -7.32
CA GLU A 78 6.15 -20.81 -8.05
C GLU A 78 6.84 -19.67 -8.82
N SER A 79 6.31 -18.45 -8.80
CA SER A 79 6.93 -17.36 -9.53
C SER A 79 8.05 -16.68 -8.74
N ARG A 80 8.92 -15.96 -9.44
CA ARG A 80 10.10 -15.28 -8.87
C ARG A 80 9.82 -14.54 -7.55
N LYS A 81 8.91 -13.58 -7.60
CA LYS A 81 8.39 -12.76 -6.49
C LYS A 81 7.77 -13.59 -5.33
N GLY A 82 7.28 -14.80 -5.59
CA GLY A 82 6.68 -15.72 -4.61
C GLY A 82 7.76 -16.47 -3.84
N HIS A 83 8.83 -16.86 -4.54
CA HIS A 83 10.05 -17.36 -3.91
C HIS A 83 10.78 -16.28 -3.10
N GLU A 84 10.88 -15.05 -3.63
CA GLU A 84 11.52 -13.91 -2.95
C GLU A 84 10.79 -13.52 -1.65
N LEU A 85 9.47 -13.68 -1.61
CA LEU A 85 8.61 -13.28 -0.50
C LEU A 85 8.75 -14.00 0.81
N VAL A 86 9.28 -15.22 0.78
CA VAL A 86 9.25 -16.10 1.95
C VAL A 86 9.99 -15.46 3.13
N ARG A 87 10.79 -14.40 2.91
CA ARG A 87 11.60 -13.70 3.95
C ARG A 87 11.88 -12.21 3.67
N ILE A 88 10.88 -11.35 3.50
CA ILE A 88 11.06 -9.89 3.28
C ILE A 88 10.82 -9.09 4.58
N GLU A 89 11.33 -7.85 4.69
CA GLU A 89 11.23 -6.92 5.84
C GLU A 89 9.79 -6.39 6.17
N GLY A 90 8.78 -7.19 5.86
CA GLY A 90 7.42 -7.10 6.38
C GLY A 90 6.84 -8.53 6.42
N LYS A 91 5.83 -8.80 7.26
CA LYS A 91 5.29 -10.17 7.39
C LYS A 91 4.26 -10.45 6.28
N ALA A 92 4.60 -11.27 5.30
CA ALA A 92 3.62 -11.85 4.36
C ALA A 92 3.14 -13.11 5.01
N GLU A 93 1.84 -13.23 5.11
CA GLU A 93 1.23 -14.47 5.53
C GLU A 93 0.42 -15.03 4.37
N LYS A 94 0.57 -16.34 4.18
CA LYS A 94 -0.29 -17.07 3.27
C LYS A 94 -1.69 -17.06 3.89
N THR A 95 -2.69 -16.56 3.15
CA THR A 95 -4.09 -16.69 3.56
C THR A 95 -4.51 -18.16 3.55
N SER A 96 -5.65 -18.47 4.17
CA SER A 96 -6.20 -19.82 4.18
C SER A 96 -6.43 -20.37 2.75
N ALA A 97 -6.40 -21.70 2.60
CA ALA A 97 -6.68 -22.32 1.31
C ALA A 97 -8.14 -22.03 0.92
N GLU A 98 -9.03 -22.05 1.90
CA GLU A 98 -10.45 -21.76 1.79
C GLU A 98 -10.70 -20.35 1.25
N ASP A 99 -10.08 -19.31 1.83
CA ASP A 99 -10.19 -17.93 1.32
C ASP A 99 -9.68 -17.80 -0.12
N SER A 100 -8.60 -18.52 -0.43
CA SER A 100 -8.00 -18.53 -1.76
C SER A 100 -8.93 -19.17 -2.78
N ASP A 101 -9.56 -20.29 -2.43
CA ASP A 101 -10.47 -21.04 -3.28
C ASP A 101 -11.79 -20.27 -3.50
N CYS A 102 -12.35 -19.67 -2.46
CA CYS A 102 -13.53 -18.81 -2.57
C CYS A 102 -13.28 -17.63 -3.51
N TYR A 103 -12.13 -16.96 -3.37
CA TYR A 103 -11.75 -15.88 -4.28
C TYR A 103 -11.51 -16.39 -5.71
N PHE A 104 -10.87 -17.56 -5.87
CA PHE A 104 -10.60 -18.15 -7.19
C PHE A 104 -11.89 -18.41 -7.96
N GLN A 105 -12.88 -18.99 -7.29
CA GLN A 105 -14.20 -19.30 -7.84
C GLN A 105 -15.01 -18.04 -8.18
N SER A 106 -14.77 -16.92 -7.49
CA SER A 106 -15.44 -15.65 -7.78
C SER A 106 -14.92 -14.92 -9.03
N ARG A 107 -13.87 -15.43 -9.69
CA ARG A 107 -13.29 -14.83 -10.90
C ARG A 107 -14.12 -15.19 -12.15
N PRO A 108 -14.17 -14.34 -13.19
CA PRO A 108 -14.74 -14.72 -14.48
C PRO A 108 -14.08 -16.00 -15.03
N TYR A 109 -14.85 -16.90 -15.66
CA TYR A 109 -14.38 -18.22 -16.10
C TYR A 109 -13.11 -18.15 -16.99
N SER A 110 -13.01 -17.16 -17.87
CA SER A 110 -11.81 -16.91 -18.69
C SER A 110 -10.56 -16.55 -17.86
N SER A 111 -10.73 -15.88 -16.71
CA SER A 111 -9.66 -15.60 -15.75
C SER A 111 -9.28 -16.81 -14.89
N GLN A 112 -10.21 -17.76 -14.69
CA GLN A 112 -9.91 -19.04 -14.04
C GLN A 112 -9.04 -19.91 -14.95
N ILE A 113 -9.36 -19.97 -16.25
CA ILE A 113 -8.60 -20.69 -17.28
C ILE A 113 -7.19 -20.07 -17.46
N GLY A 114 -7.07 -18.75 -17.38
CA GLY A 114 -5.78 -18.04 -17.47
C GLY A 114 -4.90 -18.13 -16.21
N SER A 115 -5.36 -18.80 -15.14
CA SER A 115 -4.69 -18.76 -13.83
C SER A 115 -3.49 -19.70 -13.66
N SER A 116 -3.14 -20.49 -14.68
CA SER A 116 -2.02 -21.45 -14.66
C SER A 116 -0.60 -20.83 -14.70
N ALA A 117 -0.41 -19.57 -14.26
CA ALA A 117 0.92 -18.92 -14.18
C ALA A 117 0.98 -17.66 -13.24
N SER A 118 1.88 -17.66 -12.21
CA SER A 118 2.65 -16.51 -11.59
C SER A 118 2.23 -15.70 -10.26
N LYS A 119 2.91 -15.79 -9.04
CA LYS A 119 2.62 -15.35 -7.54
C LYS A 119 3.64 -14.39 -6.90
N GLN A 120 3.19 -13.24 -6.33
CA GLN A 120 3.67 -12.02 -5.56
C GLN A 120 3.29 -11.82 -4.04
N SER A 121 3.42 -10.56 -3.46
CA SER A 121 4.19 -9.93 -2.28
C SER A 121 3.65 -8.64 -1.45
N ILE A 122 4.35 -8.03 -0.42
CA ILE A 122 3.91 -7.11 0.75
C ILE A 122 4.03 -5.53 0.69
N VAL A 123 3.46 -4.77 1.69
CA VAL A 123 3.31 -3.28 1.87
C VAL A 123 3.99 -2.56 3.08
N ILE A 124 4.43 -1.29 2.88
CA ILE A 124 4.73 -0.21 3.87
C ILE A 124 3.82 1.01 3.57
N ALA A 125 3.25 1.69 4.58
CA ALA A 125 2.31 2.81 4.38
C ALA A 125 2.99 4.20 4.44
N LYS A 126 3.08 4.86 3.27
CA LYS A 126 3.55 6.24 3.13
C LYS A 126 2.60 6.98 2.19
N PHE A 127 2.14 8.15 2.60
CA PHE A 127 1.27 9.01 1.81
C PHE A 127 2.09 10.15 1.20
N TRP A 128 1.88 10.38 -0.09
CA TRP A 128 2.59 11.40 -0.85
C TRP A 128 1.59 12.24 -1.64
N GLN A 129 1.73 13.57 -1.59
CA GLN A 129 0.95 14.48 -2.41
C GLN A 129 1.88 15.44 -3.17
N GLY A 130 1.70 15.48 -4.49
CA GLY A 130 2.49 16.32 -5.38
C GLY A 130 2.03 17.78 -5.38
N GLN A 131 2.94 18.67 -4.98
CA GLN A 131 2.80 20.13 -5.08
C GLN A 131 3.49 20.70 -6.32
N SER A 132 2.92 21.77 -6.88
CA SER A 132 3.41 22.46 -8.09
C SER A 132 4.75 23.18 -7.90
N ASP A 133 5.06 23.60 -6.68
CA ASP A 133 6.33 24.24 -6.27
C ASP A 133 7.46 23.25 -5.96
N ARG A 134 7.22 21.95 -6.16
CA ARG A 134 8.13 20.83 -5.87
C ARG A 134 8.37 20.55 -4.38
N LEU A 135 7.73 21.28 -3.47
CA LEU A 135 7.74 20.98 -2.04
C LEU A 135 6.65 19.95 -1.73
N HIS A 136 6.87 18.71 -2.19
CA HIS A 136 5.93 17.62 -2.03
C HIS A 136 5.68 17.25 -0.56
N ASP A 137 4.43 16.93 -0.26
CA ASP A 137 4.03 16.49 1.06
C ASP A 137 4.23 14.99 1.21
N ARG A 138 4.87 14.59 2.31
CA ARG A 138 5.18 13.20 2.62
C ARG A 138 4.87 12.92 4.08
N ILE A 139 3.89 12.06 4.34
CA ILE A 139 3.57 11.58 5.68
C ILE A 139 3.86 10.09 5.75
N ARG A 140 4.67 9.68 6.73
CA ARG A 140 5.01 8.27 6.98
C ARG A 140 4.30 7.81 8.25
N PHE A 141 3.61 6.68 8.16
CA PHE A 141 3.11 5.95 9.33
C PHE A 141 4.04 4.80 9.67
N ARG A 142 4.25 4.55 10.96
CA ARG A 142 5.00 3.40 11.47
C ARG A 142 4.53 3.01 12.86
N ARG A 143 4.83 1.79 13.29
CA ARG A 143 4.61 1.40 14.70
C ARG A 143 5.55 2.20 15.60
N ALA A 144 5.05 2.61 16.76
CA ALA A 144 5.86 3.22 17.81
C ALA A 144 6.96 2.24 18.25
N LYS A 145 8.18 2.75 18.47
CA LYS A 145 9.24 1.94 19.09
C LYS A 145 9.06 1.92 20.61
N SER A 146 9.54 0.86 21.26
CA SER A 146 9.59 0.80 22.72
C SER A 146 10.38 2.00 23.26
N ASN A 147 9.77 2.76 24.19
CA ASN A 147 10.32 3.97 24.82
C ASN A 147 10.60 5.17 23.88
N GLU A 148 9.89 5.25 22.75
CA GLU A 148 9.96 6.42 21.89
C GLU A 148 9.25 7.63 22.51
N ASN A 149 9.89 8.80 22.47
CA ASN A 149 9.27 10.05 22.90
C ASN A 149 8.38 10.59 21.77
N ILE A 150 7.09 10.70 22.04
CA ILE A 150 6.08 11.21 21.11
C ILE A 150 5.78 12.65 21.53
N ASP A 151 6.49 13.59 20.91
CA ASP A 151 6.45 15.01 21.26
C ASP A 151 5.28 15.76 20.61
N ASN A 152 4.61 15.16 19.62
CA ASN A 152 3.61 15.78 18.75
C ASN A 152 4.12 17.05 18.03
N VAL A 153 5.44 17.15 17.85
CA VAL A 153 6.11 18.21 17.08
C VAL A 153 6.76 17.61 15.84
N LEU A 154 7.55 16.55 16.02
CA LEU A 154 8.17 15.81 14.91
C LEU A 154 7.54 14.43 14.74
N VAL A 155 7.13 13.82 15.85
CA VAL A 155 6.47 12.52 15.86
C VAL A 155 5.13 12.67 16.55
N HIS A 156 4.07 12.41 15.81
CA HIS A 156 2.70 12.57 16.28
C HIS A 156 2.09 11.22 16.65
N GLN A 157 1.25 11.23 17.70
CA GLN A 157 0.50 10.06 18.11
C GLN A 157 -0.59 9.74 17.07
N GLY A 158 -0.53 8.53 16.52
CA GLY A 158 -1.60 7.93 15.71
C GLY A 158 -2.48 6.97 16.52
N ASP A 159 -3.49 6.41 15.86
CA ASP A 159 -4.41 5.47 16.50
C ASP A 159 -3.83 4.05 16.59
N ASN A 160 -4.34 3.22 17.51
CA ASN A 160 -4.00 1.80 17.62
C ASN A 160 -2.50 1.49 17.70
N GLY A 161 -1.69 2.38 18.29
CA GLY A 161 -0.23 2.20 18.43
C GLY A 161 0.59 2.59 17.20
N TRP A 162 -0.01 3.30 16.24
CA TRP A 162 0.70 3.98 15.17
C TRP A 162 1.27 5.31 15.64
N VAL A 163 2.36 5.74 15.00
CA VAL A 163 2.86 7.11 15.00
C VAL A 163 3.04 7.56 13.57
N TYR A 164 3.01 8.87 13.36
CA TYR A 164 3.25 9.45 12.06
C TYR A 164 4.12 10.70 12.13
N GLU A 165 4.86 10.95 11.05
CA GLU A 165 5.79 12.06 10.94
C GLU A 165 5.83 12.55 9.49
N ARG A 166 6.10 13.85 9.32
CA ARG A 166 6.34 14.44 8.01
C ARG A 166 7.80 14.27 7.62
N LEU A 167 8.00 13.96 6.35
CA LEU A 167 9.32 13.83 5.75
C LEU A 167 9.55 14.97 4.79
N SER A 168 10.81 15.41 4.67
CA SER A 168 11.20 16.33 3.61
C SER A 168 10.89 15.72 2.22
N PRO A 169 10.52 16.56 1.23
CA PRO A 169 10.20 16.15 -0.14
C PRO A 169 11.27 15.28 -0.78
#